data_AF-A0A2L0EJC8-F1
#
_entry.id   AF-A0A2L0EJC8-F1
#
_cell.length_a   1.000
_cell.length_b   1.000
_cell.length_c   1.000
_cell.angle_alpha   90.00
_cell.angle_beta   90.00
_cell.angle_gamma   90.00
#
_symmetry.space_group_name_H-M   'P 1'
#
loop_
_entity.id
_entity.type
_entity.pdbx_description
1 polymer ?
#
loop_
_entity_poly.entity_id
_entity_poly.type
_entity_poly.pdbx_seq_one_letter_code
_entity_poly.pdbx_strand_id
1 'polypeptide(L)'
;MADAPGGRRGRRGALGGLLACALGLSLPSCGGAPPPARRPSPPLPPLGTADLTRLLPQAGLRWLILARPREIAAVPWLIPSIALVAPEENLARHARATGVDLRQVREAAIACYAGASGDVTFYLARHSGDPRTLERLFRRRLTGKERRASERPDVVRLSGDIGAAPHTLVLLGPDVVGLQDGGSAERGPARVASLYALGRLRRAPPALSGGPLRALAARLGPAPVRAFAPGPFEGELARGARGLLAAATAIGAAARPSVREGIALAIAVAGDFSASGAAASEELLSAWDELARGSFGHLLGLDAPVEPPLATHAPDAVAVAVELNPRALARGLAAATGDRLEEMLR
;
A
#
# COMPACT_ATOMS: atom_id res chain seq x y z
N MET A 1 49.36 26.35 7.71
CA MET A 1 50.52 26.67 6.85
C MET A 1 50.14 26.29 5.43
N ALA A 2 50.35 27.23 4.50
CA ALA A 2 49.98 27.24 3.08
C ALA A 2 48.51 27.60 2.76
N ASP A 3 48.20 28.88 3.01
CA ASP A 3 47.29 29.70 2.20
C ASP A 3 47.77 29.79 0.74
N ALA A 4 46.84 29.79 -0.22
CA ALA A 4 47.01 30.53 -1.48
C ALA A 4 45.64 30.92 -2.09
N PRO A 5 45.45 32.18 -2.56
CA PRO A 5 44.14 32.76 -2.88
C PRO A 5 43.95 33.09 -4.38
N GLY A 6 42.72 33.47 -4.73
CA GLY A 6 42.49 34.53 -5.73
C GLY A 6 41.94 34.10 -7.10
N GLY A 7 40.71 34.52 -7.39
CA GLY A 7 40.05 34.31 -8.69
C GLY A 7 38.94 35.33 -8.98
N ARG A 8 39.32 36.61 -8.96
CA ARG A 8 38.69 37.82 -9.53
C ARG A 8 37.20 37.81 -9.97
N ARG A 9 36.47 38.72 -9.33
CA ARG A 9 35.24 39.38 -9.78
C ARG A 9 35.38 39.96 -11.19
N GLY A 10 34.47 39.61 -12.08
CA GLY A 10 34.18 40.33 -13.32
C GLY A 10 32.85 41.09 -13.22
N ARG A 11 32.91 42.38 -12.86
CA ARG A 11 31.84 43.36 -13.10
C ARG A 11 32.13 44.03 -14.44
N ARG A 12 31.25 43.83 -15.42
CA ARG A 12 31.00 44.67 -16.61
C ARG A 12 29.55 44.36 -16.99
N GLY A 13 28.62 45.27 -17.24
CA GLY A 13 28.61 46.72 -17.42
C GLY A 13 27.37 47.05 -18.25
N ALA A 14 26.82 48.24 -18.02
CA ALA A 14 25.95 49.04 -18.89
C ALA A 14 24.61 48.43 -19.40
N LEU A 15 23.46 49.00 -19.07
CA LEU A 15 22.89 50.23 -19.67
C LEU A 15 22.75 50.16 -21.19
N GLY A 16 21.50 50.25 -21.66
CA GLY A 16 21.17 50.67 -23.02
C GLY A 16 20.19 49.74 -23.72
N GLY A 17 18.96 50.20 -23.94
CA GLY A 17 18.02 49.49 -24.79
C GLY A 17 16.55 49.87 -24.67
N LEU A 18 16.23 51.15 -24.44
CA LEU A 18 14.95 51.72 -24.85
C LEU A 18 14.92 51.81 -26.39
N LEU A 19 13.72 51.74 -26.97
CA LEU A 19 13.36 51.92 -28.39
C LEU A 19 13.48 50.71 -29.33
N ALA A 20 12.33 50.06 -29.55
CA ALA A 20 11.85 49.72 -30.89
C ALA A 20 10.34 49.41 -30.84
N CYS A 21 9.52 50.42 -30.52
CA CYS A 21 8.12 50.44 -30.91
C CYS A 21 8.07 50.83 -32.39
N ALA A 22 8.04 49.84 -33.29
CA ALA A 22 7.82 50.06 -34.71
C ALA A 22 6.90 48.97 -35.28
N LEU A 23 5.61 49.32 -35.36
CA LEU A 23 4.77 49.14 -36.54
C LEU A 23 4.89 47.80 -37.27
N GLY A 24 4.28 46.76 -36.68
CA GLY A 24 3.80 45.58 -37.39
C GLY A 24 2.28 45.58 -37.43
N LEU A 25 1.67 46.46 -38.23
CA LEU A 25 0.26 46.39 -38.64
C LEU A 25 0.07 45.09 -39.42
N SER A 26 -0.18 44.01 -38.69
CA SER A 26 -0.60 42.72 -39.24
C SER A 26 -2.08 42.82 -39.58
N LEU A 27 -2.34 42.75 -40.88
CA LEU A 27 -3.65 42.65 -41.50
C LEU A 27 -4.52 41.60 -40.78
N PRO A 28 -5.83 41.83 -40.58
CA PRO A 28 -6.75 40.80 -40.14
C PRO A 28 -6.83 39.74 -41.24
N SER A 29 -6.00 38.71 -41.11
CA SER A 29 -6.02 37.55 -41.99
C SER A 29 -7.38 36.89 -41.92
N CYS A 30 -7.91 36.61 -43.11
CA CYS A 30 -9.26 36.18 -43.38
C CYS A 30 -9.67 34.92 -42.61
N GLY A 31 -10.97 34.87 -42.29
CA GLY A 31 -11.65 33.76 -41.62
C GLY A 31 -11.27 32.40 -42.18
N GLY A 32 -10.42 31.69 -41.45
CA GLY A 32 -10.32 30.25 -41.56
C GLY A 32 -11.64 29.66 -41.07
N ALA A 33 -12.28 28.83 -41.91
CA ALA A 33 -13.44 28.07 -41.52
C ALA A 33 -13.19 27.37 -40.16
N PRO A 34 -14.14 27.41 -39.21
CA PRO A 34 -13.95 26.81 -37.90
C PRO A 34 -13.50 25.36 -38.07
N PRO A 35 -12.44 24.92 -37.38
CA PRO A 35 -11.92 23.58 -37.54
C PRO A 35 -13.07 22.58 -37.35
N PRO A 36 -13.22 21.60 -38.25
CA PRO A 36 -14.34 20.68 -38.21
C PRO A 36 -14.40 20.05 -36.82
N ALA A 37 -15.60 20.03 -36.24
CA ALA A 37 -15.82 19.49 -34.90
C ALA A 37 -15.16 18.11 -34.80
N ARG A 38 -14.17 18.00 -33.90
CA ARG A 38 -13.39 16.78 -33.74
C ARG A 38 -14.35 15.67 -33.38
N ARG A 39 -14.50 14.68 -34.26
CA ARG A 39 -15.36 13.52 -34.02
C ARG A 39 -15.01 12.93 -32.64
N PRO A 40 -16.01 12.67 -31.78
CA PRO A 40 -15.73 12.11 -30.47
C PRO A 40 -14.99 10.78 -30.66
N SER A 41 -13.82 10.66 -30.02
CA SER A 41 -13.08 9.40 -30.02
C SER A 41 -13.96 8.30 -29.42
N PRO A 42 -13.90 7.07 -29.95
CA PRO A 42 -14.64 5.96 -29.36
C PRO A 42 -14.27 5.79 -27.88
N PRO A 43 -15.22 5.39 -27.02
CA PRO A 43 -14.94 5.15 -25.61
C PRO A 43 -13.88 4.07 -25.47
N LEU A 44 -12.93 4.28 -24.56
CA LEU A 44 -11.88 3.29 -24.28
C LEU A 44 -12.51 2.05 -23.63
N PRO A 45 -12.00 0.83 -23.90
CA PRO A 45 -12.42 -0.36 -23.17
C PRO A 45 -12.26 -0.19 -21.65
N PRO A 46 -13.11 -0.78 -20.82
CA PRO A 46 -12.97 -0.67 -19.37
C PRO A 46 -11.66 -1.31 -18.87
N LEU A 47 -11.05 -0.73 -17.84
CA LEU A 47 -9.89 -1.35 -17.17
C LEU A 47 -10.35 -2.46 -16.21
N GLY A 48 -9.50 -3.47 -16.04
CA GLY A 48 -9.69 -4.54 -15.04
C GLY A 48 -9.38 -4.09 -13.60
N THR A 49 -9.97 -2.99 -13.13
CA THR A 49 -9.67 -2.36 -11.82
C THR A 49 -10.79 -2.54 -10.79
N ALA A 50 -11.80 -3.38 -11.07
CA ALA A 50 -12.94 -3.59 -10.18
C ALA A 50 -12.54 -4.19 -8.81
N ASP A 51 -11.54 -5.06 -8.79
CA ASP A 51 -11.02 -5.70 -7.59
C ASP A 51 -9.51 -5.43 -7.48
N LEU A 52 -9.09 -4.70 -6.45
CA LEU A 52 -7.69 -4.34 -6.25
C LEU A 52 -6.78 -5.56 -6.09
N THR A 53 -7.29 -6.67 -5.55
CA THR A 53 -6.48 -7.89 -5.37
C THR A 53 -6.08 -8.51 -6.71
N ARG A 54 -6.85 -8.27 -7.77
CA ARG A 54 -6.54 -8.72 -9.14
C ARG A 54 -5.40 -7.94 -9.79
N LEU A 55 -4.99 -6.81 -9.22
CA LEU A 55 -3.88 -6.00 -9.69
C LEU A 55 -2.55 -6.38 -9.04
N LEU A 56 -2.59 -7.23 -8.01
CA LEU A 56 -1.42 -7.67 -7.26
C LEU A 56 -0.96 -9.03 -7.79
N PRO A 57 0.30 -9.20 -8.21
CA PRO A 57 0.79 -10.53 -8.57
C PRO A 57 0.90 -11.45 -7.35
N GLN A 58 0.68 -12.76 -7.55
CA GLN A 58 1.05 -13.75 -6.54
C GLN A 58 2.56 -14.06 -6.56
N ALA A 59 3.20 -13.94 -7.72
CA ALA A 59 4.62 -14.25 -7.87
C ALA A 59 5.50 -13.31 -7.04
N GLY A 60 6.39 -13.89 -6.24
CA GLY A 60 7.33 -13.16 -5.38
C GLY A 60 6.70 -12.48 -4.17
N LEU A 61 5.39 -12.68 -3.91
CA LEU A 61 4.70 -12.10 -2.76
C LEU A 61 5.27 -12.65 -1.45
N ARG A 62 5.68 -11.78 -0.52
CA ARG A 62 6.12 -12.13 0.84
C ARG A 62 5.00 -11.96 1.86
N TRP A 63 4.27 -10.85 1.77
CA TRP A 63 3.08 -10.61 2.57
C TRP A 63 2.16 -9.59 1.88
N LEU A 64 0.90 -9.61 2.26
CA LEU A 64 -0.17 -8.76 1.75
C LEU A 64 -1.08 -8.32 2.90
N ILE A 65 -1.32 -7.02 3.03
CA ILE A 65 -2.33 -6.44 3.90
C ILE A 65 -3.40 -5.81 3.01
N LEU A 66 -4.66 -6.15 3.26
CA LEU A 66 -5.84 -5.54 2.67
C LEU A 66 -6.57 -4.75 3.76
N ALA A 67 -6.93 -3.52 3.46
CA ALA A 67 -7.66 -2.67 4.37
C ALA A 67 -8.82 -1.97 3.67
N ARG A 68 -9.87 -1.64 4.44
CA ARG A 68 -10.98 -0.79 4.02
C ARG A 68 -11.08 0.39 4.97
N PRO A 69 -10.19 1.40 4.84
CA PRO A 69 -10.07 2.49 5.82
C PRO A 69 -11.40 3.19 6.10
N ARG A 70 -12.20 3.45 5.06
CA ARG A 70 -13.52 4.06 5.22
C ARG A 70 -14.50 3.21 6.06
N GLU A 71 -14.48 1.89 5.92
CA GLU A 71 -15.33 1.02 6.76
C GLU A 71 -14.88 1.06 8.23
N ILE A 72 -13.57 1.12 8.49
CA ILE A 72 -13.01 1.24 9.84
C ILE A 72 -13.39 2.60 10.45
N ALA A 73 -13.22 3.69 9.69
CA ALA A 73 -13.55 5.05 10.13
C ALA A 73 -15.05 5.30 10.31
N ALA A 74 -15.91 4.45 9.72
CA ALA A 74 -17.36 4.54 9.90
C ALA A 74 -17.84 3.97 11.24
N VAL A 75 -16.99 3.32 12.03
CA VAL A 75 -17.33 2.73 13.34
C VAL A 75 -17.14 3.79 14.43
N PRO A 76 -18.24 4.33 15.04
CA PRO A 76 -18.13 5.51 15.89
C PRO A 76 -17.22 5.34 17.11
N TRP A 77 -17.30 4.19 17.79
CA TRP A 77 -16.50 3.92 18.98
C TRP A 77 -15.00 3.69 18.68
N LEU A 78 -14.63 3.43 17.40
CA LEU A 78 -13.23 3.35 17.00
C LEU A 78 -12.59 4.73 16.76
N ILE A 79 -13.37 5.79 16.56
CA ILE A 79 -12.86 7.12 16.21
C ILE A 79 -11.77 7.61 17.20
N PRO A 80 -11.94 7.53 18.54
CA PRO A 80 -10.89 7.94 19.47
C PRO A 80 -9.61 7.11 19.33
N SER A 81 -9.74 5.80 19.07
CA SER A 81 -8.60 4.90 18.88
C SER A 81 -7.87 5.18 17.57
N ILE A 82 -8.60 5.49 16.49
CA ILE A 82 -8.02 5.90 15.21
C ILE A 82 -7.23 7.21 15.38
N ALA A 83 -7.78 8.18 16.10
CA ALA A 83 -7.13 9.47 16.34
C ALA A 83 -5.79 9.36 17.09
N LEU A 84 -5.60 8.30 17.90
CA LEU A 84 -4.31 8.02 18.55
C LEU A 84 -3.24 7.57 17.55
N VAL A 85 -3.60 6.74 16.59
CA VAL A 85 -2.64 6.15 15.61
C VAL A 85 -2.42 7.10 14.43
N ALA A 86 -3.48 7.74 13.97
CA ALA A 86 -3.48 8.64 12.83
C ALA A 86 -4.22 9.94 13.20
N PRO A 87 -3.52 10.87 13.89
CA PRO A 87 -4.09 12.19 14.20
C PRO A 87 -4.62 12.89 12.95
N GLU A 88 -5.68 13.66 13.12
CA GLU A 88 -6.36 14.37 12.01
C GLU A 88 -5.41 15.31 11.27
N GLU A 89 -4.47 15.95 11.97
CA GLU A 89 -3.44 16.80 11.38
C GLU A 89 -2.50 16.02 10.45
N ASN A 90 -2.16 14.78 10.82
CA ASN A 90 -1.30 13.89 10.04
C ASN A 90 -2.03 13.38 8.80
N LEU A 91 -3.32 13.01 8.95
CA LEU A 91 -4.17 12.63 7.83
C LEU A 91 -4.33 13.79 6.83
N ALA A 92 -4.58 14.99 7.33
CA ALA A 92 -4.70 16.19 6.50
C ALA A 92 -3.37 16.56 5.83
N ARG A 93 -2.23 16.40 6.52
CA ARG A 93 -0.88 16.58 5.95
C ARG A 93 -0.62 15.59 4.83
N HIS A 94 -0.91 14.31 5.06
CA HIS A 94 -0.78 13.28 4.04
C HIS A 94 -1.62 13.61 2.80
N ALA A 95 -2.90 13.98 2.99
CA ALA A 95 -3.78 14.36 1.90
C ALA A 95 -3.26 15.55 1.09
N ARG A 96 -2.67 16.57 1.73
CA ARG A 96 -2.03 17.70 1.03
C ARG A 96 -0.76 17.29 0.28
N ALA A 97 0.04 16.40 0.86
CA ALA A 97 1.32 15.97 0.29
C ALA A 97 1.17 15.01 -0.89
N THR A 98 0.23 14.07 -0.79
CA THR A 98 0.05 13.01 -1.80
C THR A 98 -1.12 13.28 -2.73
N GLY A 99 -2.12 14.05 -2.29
CA GLY A 99 -3.42 14.23 -2.95
C GLY A 99 -4.41 13.09 -2.67
N VAL A 100 -4.05 12.13 -1.80
CA VAL A 100 -4.91 11.01 -1.38
C VAL A 100 -5.41 11.26 0.02
N ASP A 101 -6.73 11.41 0.18
CA ASP A 101 -7.35 11.46 1.50
C ASP A 101 -7.67 10.05 2.02
N LEU A 102 -6.87 9.56 2.98
CA LEU A 102 -7.03 8.22 3.55
C LEU A 102 -8.41 7.98 4.20
N ARG A 103 -9.12 9.04 4.62
CA ARG A 103 -10.47 8.94 5.18
C ARG A 103 -11.51 8.57 4.13
N GLN A 104 -11.23 8.89 2.86
CA GLN A 104 -12.11 8.61 1.73
C GLN A 104 -11.71 7.34 0.98
N VAL A 105 -10.58 6.72 1.32
CA VAL A 105 -10.11 5.48 0.69
C VAL A 105 -11.03 4.32 1.06
N ARG A 106 -11.69 3.76 0.04
CA ARG A 106 -12.64 2.64 0.20
C ARG A 106 -11.92 1.31 0.36
N GLU A 107 -10.84 1.14 -0.38
CA GLU A 107 -10.06 -0.09 -0.46
C GLU A 107 -8.58 0.28 -0.57
N ALA A 108 -7.74 -0.39 0.20
CA ALA A 108 -6.30 -0.27 0.15
C ALA A 108 -5.66 -1.65 0.23
N ALA A 109 -4.50 -1.80 -0.40
CA ALA A 109 -3.64 -2.95 -0.28
C ALA A 109 -2.19 -2.50 -0.11
N ILE A 110 -1.46 -3.20 0.75
CA ILE A 110 -0.02 -3.04 0.94
C ILE A 110 0.59 -4.43 0.75
N ALA A 111 1.48 -4.57 -0.21
CA ALA A 111 2.10 -5.86 -0.53
C ALA A 111 3.61 -5.71 -0.54
N CYS A 112 4.32 -6.67 0.04
CA CYS A 112 5.76 -6.78 -0.07
C CYS A 112 6.14 -7.92 -1.00
N TYR A 113 7.11 -7.67 -1.85
CA TYR A 113 7.65 -8.63 -2.81
C TYR A 113 9.15 -8.79 -2.62
N ALA A 114 9.65 -10.01 -2.85
CA ALA A 114 11.07 -10.25 -3.01
C ALA A 114 11.56 -9.57 -4.30
N GLY A 115 12.46 -8.60 -4.19
CA GLY A 115 13.12 -7.94 -5.32
C GLY A 115 14.61 -8.33 -5.43
N ALA A 116 15.19 -8.08 -6.60
CA ALA A 116 16.61 -8.38 -6.87
C ALA A 116 17.58 -7.59 -5.98
N SER A 117 17.17 -6.41 -5.51
CA SER A 117 17.98 -5.51 -4.67
C SER A 117 17.44 -5.38 -3.24
N GLY A 118 16.60 -6.33 -2.81
CA GLY A 118 15.88 -6.28 -1.54
C GLY A 118 14.37 -6.23 -1.73
N ASP A 119 13.66 -6.02 -0.63
CA ASP A 119 12.21 -6.03 -0.61
C ASP A 119 11.62 -4.81 -1.33
N VAL A 120 10.52 -5.04 -2.03
CA VAL A 120 9.77 -4.02 -2.77
C VAL A 120 8.39 -3.90 -2.16
N THR A 121 8.05 -2.73 -1.64
CA THR A 121 6.73 -2.47 -1.09
C THR A 121 5.86 -1.81 -2.14
N PHE A 122 4.65 -2.31 -2.33
CA PHE A 122 3.67 -1.76 -3.25
C PHE A 122 2.37 -1.44 -2.52
N TYR A 123 2.05 -0.17 -2.49
CA TYR A 123 0.79 0.37 -1.98
C TYR A 123 -0.17 0.55 -3.15
N LEU A 124 -1.42 0.18 -2.96
CA LEU A 124 -2.47 0.32 -3.96
C LEU A 124 -3.74 0.79 -3.24
N ALA A 125 -4.41 1.82 -3.76
CA ALA A 125 -5.60 2.36 -3.13
C ALA A 125 -6.65 2.80 -4.15
N ARG A 126 -7.91 2.63 -3.77
CA ARG A 126 -9.04 3.27 -4.45
C ARG A 126 -9.29 4.64 -3.84
N HIS A 127 -8.93 5.69 -4.55
CA HIS A 127 -8.96 7.08 -4.08
C HIS A 127 -10.07 7.90 -4.73
N SER A 128 -10.35 9.07 -4.16
CA SER A 128 -11.25 10.08 -4.72
C SER A 128 -10.53 11.33 -5.26
N GLY A 129 -9.19 11.40 -5.11
CA GLY A 129 -8.39 12.53 -5.59
C GLY A 129 -8.30 12.61 -7.12
N ASP A 130 -8.00 13.81 -7.64
CA ASP A 130 -7.77 14.03 -9.08
C ASP A 130 -6.44 13.40 -9.54
N PRO A 131 -6.44 12.47 -10.51
CA PRO A 131 -5.22 11.81 -10.99
C PRO A 131 -4.14 12.78 -11.48
N ARG A 132 -4.51 13.92 -12.06
CA ARG A 132 -3.52 14.92 -12.52
C ARG A 132 -2.83 15.61 -11.34
N THR A 133 -3.59 15.90 -10.29
CA THR A 133 -3.06 16.43 -9.04
C THR A 133 -2.14 15.42 -8.36
N LEU A 134 -2.51 14.14 -8.31
CA LEU A 134 -1.65 13.05 -7.81
C LEU A 134 -0.33 12.97 -8.58
N GLU A 135 -0.39 12.93 -9.92
CA GLU A 135 0.80 12.89 -10.78
C GLU A 135 1.71 14.08 -10.52
N ARG A 136 1.15 15.29 -10.44
CA ARG A 136 1.88 16.54 -10.19
C ARG A 136 2.55 16.53 -8.81
N LEU A 137 1.84 16.10 -7.76
CA LEU A 137 2.39 16.06 -6.40
C LEU A 137 3.49 15.01 -6.26
N PHE A 138 3.35 13.85 -6.90
CA PHE A 138 4.42 12.86 -6.95
C PHE A 138 5.64 13.38 -7.71
N ARG A 139 5.45 13.97 -8.91
CA ARG A 139 6.54 14.56 -9.70
C ARG A 139 7.36 15.57 -8.89
N ARG A 140 6.69 16.41 -8.09
CA ARG A 140 7.36 17.42 -7.24
C ARG A 140 8.30 16.83 -6.19
N ARG A 141 8.12 15.57 -5.80
CA ARG A 141 8.96 14.88 -4.81
C ARG A 141 10.15 14.16 -5.44
N LEU A 142 10.17 14.00 -6.77
CA LEU A 142 11.27 13.33 -7.45
C LEU A 142 12.53 14.19 -7.41
N THR A 143 13.65 13.57 -7.04
CA THR A 143 14.98 14.18 -6.99
C THR A 143 15.82 13.86 -8.23
N GLY A 144 15.45 12.85 -9.01
CA GLY A 144 16.19 12.46 -10.22
C GLY A 144 15.52 11.37 -11.05
N LYS A 145 16.11 11.07 -12.22
CA LYS A 145 15.72 10.00 -13.15
C LYS A 145 14.23 9.92 -13.48
N GLU A 146 13.57 11.08 -13.60
CA GLU A 146 12.16 11.11 -13.95
C GLU A 146 11.91 10.43 -15.30
N ARG A 147 10.96 9.50 -15.32
CA ARG A 147 10.45 8.87 -16.53
C ARG A 147 8.95 8.71 -16.44
N ARG A 148 8.25 9.27 -17.42
CA ARG A 148 6.81 9.10 -17.60
C ARG A 148 6.54 8.13 -18.75
N ALA A 149 5.67 7.16 -18.52
CA ALA A 149 5.17 6.26 -19.54
C ALA A 149 3.64 6.28 -19.54
N SER A 150 3.02 6.34 -20.72
CA SER A 150 1.57 6.25 -20.89
C SER A 150 1.26 5.17 -21.91
N GLU A 151 0.61 4.10 -21.46
CA GLU A 151 0.18 3.00 -22.35
C GLU A 151 -1.22 3.23 -22.91
N ARG A 152 -2.01 4.01 -22.18
CA ARG A 152 -3.35 4.47 -22.52
C ARG A 152 -3.54 5.86 -21.88
N PRO A 153 -4.41 6.75 -22.40
CA PRO A 153 -4.62 8.08 -21.81
C PRO A 153 -4.96 8.10 -20.30
N ASP A 154 -5.52 7.01 -19.79
CA ASP A 154 -5.92 6.77 -18.40
C ASP A 154 -5.09 5.66 -17.72
N VAL A 155 -3.95 5.28 -18.30
CA VAL A 155 -2.95 4.40 -17.66
C VAL A 155 -1.60 5.08 -17.74
N VAL A 156 -1.19 5.67 -16.62
CA VAL A 156 0.05 6.45 -16.51
C VAL A 156 0.95 5.79 -15.48
N ARG A 157 2.24 5.68 -15.81
CA ARG A 157 3.31 5.39 -14.85
C ARG A 157 4.29 6.54 -14.83
N LEU A 158 4.68 6.94 -13.64
CA LEU A 158 5.70 7.95 -13.40
C LEU A 158 6.70 7.38 -12.41
N SER A 159 7.94 7.22 -12.84
CA SER A 159 9.04 6.71 -12.01
C SER A 159 10.13 7.75 -11.86
N GLY A 160 10.89 7.65 -10.79
CA GLY A 160 12.08 8.45 -10.54
C GLY A 160 12.66 8.12 -9.18
N ASP A 161 13.70 8.84 -8.78
CA ASP A 161 14.30 8.69 -7.47
C ASP A 161 13.64 9.67 -6.49
N ILE A 162 13.39 9.26 -5.25
CA ILE A 162 13.11 10.14 -4.12
C ILE A 162 14.24 9.89 -3.12
N GLY A 163 15.11 10.90 -2.95
CA GLY A 163 16.39 10.69 -2.29
C GLY A 163 17.26 9.73 -3.12
N ALA A 164 17.69 8.63 -2.50
CA ALA A 164 18.51 7.60 -3.15
C ALA A 164 17.71 6.36 -3.62
N ALA A 165 16.42 6.29 -3.28
CA ALA A 165 15.60 5.11 -3.54
C ALA A 165 14.69 5.32 -4.77
N PRO A 166 14.55 4.30 -5.64
CA PRO A 166 13.66 4.37 -6.79
C PRO A 166 12.21 4.25 -6.32
N HIS A 167 11.34 5.09 -6.88
CA HIS A 167 9.90 5.08 -6.63
C HIS A 167 9.14 5.06 -7.95
N THR A 168 7.97 4.41 -7.98
CA THR A 168 7.09 4.40 -9.15
C THR A 168 5.64 4.62 -8.75
N LEU A 169 5.05 5.70 -9.23
CA LEU A 169 3.61 5.94 -9.21
C LEU A 169 2.96 5.26 -10.42
N VAL A 170 1.81 4.62 -10.21
CA VAL A 170 0.91 4.15 -11.27
C VAL A 170 -0.50 4.71 -11.04
N LEU A 171 -1.10 5.26 -12.09
CA LEU A 171 -2.48 5.73 -12.12
C LEU A 171 -3.26 4.86 -13.10
N LEU A 172 -4.35 4.24 -12.63
CA LEU A 172 -5.16 3.29 -13.38
C LEU A 172 -6.61 3.76 -13.39
N GLY A 173 -7.02 4.41 -14.48
CA GLY A 173 -8.33 5.01 -14.60
C GLY A 173 -8.47 6.25 -13.71
N PRO A 174 -9.71 6.58 -13.28
CA PRO A 174 -9.97 7.78 -12.49
C PRO A 174 -9.74 7.59 -10.98
N ASP A 175 -9.75 6.35 -10.47
CA ASP A 175 -9.94 6.08 -9.05
C ASP A 175 -8.96 5.08 -8.43
N VAL A 176 -7.98 4.57 -9.18
CA VAL A 176 -6.96 3.65 -8.64
C VAL A 176 -5.56 4.23 -8.79
N VAL A 177 -4.85 4.32 -7.66
CA VAL A 177 -3.44 4.75 -7.58
C VAL A 177 -2.63 3.66 -6.92
N GLY A 178 -1.42 3.42 -7.44
CA GLY A 178 -0.41 2.61 -6.78
C GLY A 178 0.91 3.36 -6.63
N LEU A 179 1.63 3.07 -5.55
CA LEU A 179 2.96 3.56 -5.27
C LEU A 179 3.87 2.37 -4.97
N GLN A 180 4.97 2.27 -5.68
CA GLN A 180 6.01 1.29 -5.45
C GLN A 180 7.23 1.98 -4.86
N ASP A 181 7.71 1.44 -3.74
CA ASP A 181 8.95 1.84 -3.07
C ASP A 181 10.00 0.75 -3.34
N GLY A 182 11.10 1.13 -3.97
CA GLY A 182 12.15 0.20 -4.41
C GLY A 182 11.85 -0.50 -5.74
N GLY A 183 12.71 -1.45 -6.11
CA GLY A 183 12.53 -2.32 -7.28
C GLY A 183 12.65 -1.62 -8.64
N SER A 184 12.32 -2.37 -9.71
CA SER A 184 12.41 -1.88 -11.09
C SER A 184 11.11 -1.20 -11.53
N ALA A 185 11.19 -0.03 -12.16
CA ALA A 185 10.03 0.62 -12.80
C ALA A 185 9.49 -0.17 -14.02
N GLU A 186 10.34 -0.99 -14.64
CA GLU A 186 9.99 -1.73 -15.87
C GLU A 186 9.52 -3.16 -15.61
N ARG A 187 9.85 -3.73 -14.45
CA ARG A 187 9.53 -5.13 -14.10
C ARG A 187 8.86 -5.30 -12.73
N GLY A 188 8.75 -4.24 -11.95
CA GLY A 188 8.20 -4.27 -10.60
C GLY A 188 6.66 -4.33 -10.54
N PRO A 189 6.10 -4.43 -9.33
CA PRO A 189 4.66 -4.56 -9.10
C PRO A 189 3.82 -3.43 -9.72
N ALA A 190 4.30 -2.19 -9.77
CA ALA A 190 3.58 -1.08 -10.42
C ALA A 190 3.38 -1.32 -11.93
N ARG A 191 4.40 -1.89 -12.60
CA ARG A 191 4.30 -2.29 -14.01
C ARG A 191 3.29 -3.41 -14.18
N VAL A 192 3.40 -4.43 -13.34
CA VAL A 192 2.55 -5.62 -13.37
C VAL A 192 1.08 -5.24 -13.16
N ALA A 193 0.78 -4.36 -12.21
CA ALA A 193 -0.55 -3.82 -11.97
C ALA A 193 -1.14 -3.13 -13.21
N SER A 194 -0.34 -2.32 -13.94
CA SER A 194 -0.78 -1.74 -15.22
C SER A 194 -1.14 -2.81 -16.25
N LEU A 195 -0.34 -3.88 -16.34
CA LEU A 195 -0.56 -4.95 -17.30
C LEU A 195 -1.79 -5.80 -16.95
N TYR A 196 -2.06 -6.03 -15.66
CA TYR A 196 -3.32 -6.64 -15.21
C TYR A 196 -4.53 -5.77 -15.55
N ALA A 197 -4.47 -4.47 -15.24
CA ALA A 197 -5.56 -3.52 -15.56
C ALA A 197 -5.86 -3.46 -17.07
N LEU A 198 -4.85 -3.62 -17.92
CA LEU A 198 -4.98 -3.69 -19.37
C LEU A 198 -5.39 -5.09 -19.89
N GLY A 199 -5.58 -6.08 -19.02
CA GLY A 199 -5.94 -7.44 -19.41
C GLY A 199 -4.86 -8.20 -20.18
N ARG A 200 -3.59 -7.80 -20.04
CA ARG A 200 -2.43 -8.37 -20.74
C ARG A 200 -1.80 -9.57 -20.02
N LEU A 201 -2.10 -9.76 -18.73
CA LEU A 201 -1.57 -10.85 -17.90
C LEU A 201 -2.63 -11.90 -17.56
N ARG A 202 -3.30 -12.45 -18.57
CA ARG A 202 -4.42 -13.42 -18.34
C ARG A 202 -3.98 -14.77 -17.77
N ARG A 203 -2.71 -15.14 -17.95
CA ARG A 203 -2.15 -16.42 -17.51
C ARG A 203 -1.40 -16.33 -16.18
N ALA A 204 -1.08 -15.12 -15.73
CA ALA A 204 -0.41 -14.93 -14.46
C ALA A 204 -1.46 -14.87 -13.34
N PRO A 205 -1.33 -15.67 -12.27
CA PRO A 205 -2.30 -15.66 -11.19
C PRO A 205 -2.15 -14.36 -10.36
N PRO A 206 -3.26 -13.61 -10.14
CA PRO A 206 -3.24 -12.53 -9.17
C PRO A 206 -3.22 -13.08 -7.74
N ALA A 207 -2.92 -12.21 -6.78
CA ALA A 207 -2.95 -12.52 -5.37
C ALA A 207 -4.34 -13.06 -4.97
N LEU A 208 -4.35 -14.05 -4.08
CA LEU A 208 -5.56 -14.72 -3.56
C LEU A 208 -6.42 -15.46 -4.61
N SER A 209 -5.96 -15.60 -5.86
CA SER A 209 -6.75 -16.29 -6.91
C SER A 209 -6.73 -17.81 -6.83
N GLY A 210 -5.73 -18.38 -6.14
CA GLY A 210 -5.57 -19.82 -6.00
C GLY A 210 -4.78 -20.24 -4.76
N GLY A 211 -4.60 -21.55 -4.62
CA GLY A 211 -3.76 -22.15 -3.58
C GLY A 211 -4.21 -21.88 -2.14
N PRO A 212 -3.28 -22.00 -1.18
CA PRO A 212 -3.55 -21.82 0.25
C PRO A 212 -4.09 -20.44 0.61
N LEU A 213 -3.64 -19.39 -0.09
CA LEU A 213 -4.11 -18.02 0.15
C LEU A 213 -5.59 -17.83 -0.17
N ARG A 214 -6.10 -18.47 -1.23
CA ARG A 214 -7.54 -18.43 -1.54
C ARG A 214 -8.35 -19.15 -0.48
N ALA A 215 -7.89 -20.31 -0.02
CA ALA A 215 -8.55 -21.08 1.03
C ALA A 215 -8.60 -20.29 2.35
N LEU A 216 -7.48 -19.68 2.74
CA LEU A 216 -7.42 -18.79 3.91
C LEU A 216 -8.34 -17.57 3.76
N ALA A 217 -8.35 -16.92 2.60
CA ALA A 217 -9.21 -15.77 2.37
C ALA A 217 -10.71 -16.14 2.46
N ALA A 218 -11.08 -17.34 2.00
CA ALA A 218 -12.45 -17.87 2.14
C ALA A 218 -12.77 -18.19 3.60
N ARG A 219 -11.88 -18.89 4.31
CA ARG A 219 -12.04 -19.25 5.74
C ARG A 219 -12.15 -18.03 6.63
N LEU A 220 -11.27 -17.06 6.44
CA LEU A 220 -11.26 -15.83 7.23
C LEU A 220 -12.44 -14.94 6.90
N GLY A 221 -13.05 -15.06 5.72
CA GLY A 221 -14.19 -14.26 5.26
C GLY A 221 -13.86 -12.79 4.95
N PRO A 222 -14.86 -11.97 4.62
CA PRO A 222 -14.68 -10.53 4.39
C PRO A 222 -14.47 -9.78 5.71
N ALA A 223 -13.40 -8.99 5.82
CA ALA A 223 -13.09 -8.17 6.99
C ALA A 223 -12.53 -6.80 6.56
N PRO A 224 -12.72 -5.74 7.37
CA PRO A 224 -12.13 -4.43 7.09
C PRO A 224 -10.60 -4.44 7.05
N VAL A 225 -9.95 -5.35 7.78
CA VAL A 225 -8.51 -5.58 7.69
C VAL A 225 -8.23 -7.07 7.55
N ARG A 226 -7.40 -7.45 6.58
CA ARG A 226 -6.88 -8.81 6.42
C ARG A 226 -5.40 -8.76 6.12
N ALA A 227 -4.63 -9.70 6.65
CA ALA A 227 -3.23 -9.88 6.34
C ALA A 227 -2.99 -11.32 5.89
N PHE A 228 -2.05 -11.52 4.98
CA PHE A 228 -1.71 -12.83 4.43
C PHE A 228 -0.20 -12.89 4.19
N ALA A 229 0.40 -14.05 4.43
CA ALA A 229 1.76 -14.35 3.97
C ALA A 229 1.79 -15.78 3.41
N PRO A 230 2.21 -15.98 2.15
CA PRO A 230 2.41 -17.30 1.60
C PRO A 230 3.64 -17.98 2.21
N GLY A 231 3.56 -19.31 2.37
CA GLY A 231 4.70 -20.17 2.65
C GLY A 231 5.30 -20.80 1.36
N PRO A 232 6.24 -21.74 1.50
CA PRO A 232 6.79 -22.23 2.76
C PRO A 232 7.58 -21.15 3.50
N PHE A 233 7.58 -21.22 4.83
CA PHE A 233 8.39 -20.33 5.67
C PHE A 233 9.75 -20.96 5.92
N GLU A 234 10.81 -20.16 5.87
CA GLU A 234 12.19 -20.62 6.04
C GLU A 234 12.91 -19.85 7.16
N GLY A 235 14.04 -20.39 7.63
CA GLY A 235 14.90 -19.72 8.61
C GLY A 235 14.22 -19.45 9.95
N GLU A 236 14.28 -18.20 10.40
CA GLU A 236 13.68 -17.79 11.69
C GLU A 236 12.15 -17.85 11.67
N LEU A 237 11.53 -17.54 10.51
CA LEU A 237 10.07 -17.61 10.37
C LEU A 237 9.56 -19.04 10.50
N ALA A 238 10.30 -20.03 9.97
CA ALA A 238 9.94 -21.45 10.12
C ALA A 238 9.90 -21.89 11.60
N ARG A 239 10.76 -21.31 12.45
CA ARG A 239 10.80 -21.55 13.90
C ARG A 239 9.71 -20.80 14.66
N GLY A 240 9.06 -19.83 14.01
CA GLY A 240 7.96 -19.07 14.58
C GLY A 240 6.76 -19.95 14.95
N ALA A 241 5.97 -19.47 15.90
CA ALA A 241 4.84 -20.21 16.48
C ALA A 241 5.22 -21.63 16.91
N ARG A 242 6.31 -21.75 17.68
CA ARG A 242 6.83 -23.02 18.21
C ARG A 242 7.11 -24.07 17.11
N GLY A 243 7.51 -23.60 15.92
CA GLY A 243 7.83 -24.46 14.76
C GLY A 243 6.64 -24.79 13.86
N LEU A 244 5.43 -24.36 14.20
CA LEU A 244 4.21 -24.61 13.41
C LEU A 244 4.32 -24.06 11.98
N LEU A 245 5.04 -22.95 11.80
CA LEU A 245 5.21 -22.32 10.49
C LEU A 245 6.09 -23.14 9.52
N ALA A 246 6.91 -24.07 10.00
CA ALA A 246 7.70 -24.93 9.13
C ALA A 246 6.83 -25.85 8.25
N ALA A 247 5.65 -26.26 8.75
CA ALA A 247 4.68 -27.07 8.00
C ALA A 247 3.60 -26.22 7.30
N ALA A 248 3.62 -24.91 7.50
CA ALA A 248 2.59 -24.02 6.99
C ALA A 248 2.84 -23.65 5.52
N THR A 249 1.77 -23.75 4.73
CA THR A 249 1.74 -23.32 3.33
C THR A 249 1.28 -21.87 3.18
N ALA A 250 0.64 -21.31 4.21
CA ALA A 250 0.37 -19.88 4.35
C ALA A 250 -0.12 -19.55 5.77
N ILE A 251 -0.06 -18.27 6.13
CA ILE A 251 -0.75 -17.71 7.30
C ILE A 251 -1.64 -16.55 6.87
N GLY A 252 -2.78 -16.39 7.54
CA GLY A 252 -3.66 -15.27 7.35
C GLY A 252 -4.23 -14.76 8.65
N ALA A 253 -4.57 -13.48 8.70
CA ALA A 253 -5.26 -12.85 9.80
C ALA A 253 -6.39 -11.96 9.30
N ALA A 254 -7.45 -11.80 10.08
CA ALA A 254 -8.55 -10.90 9.81
C ALA A 254 -8.99 -10.20 11.10
N ALA A 255 -9.16 -8.88 11.04
CA ALA A 255 -9.60 -8.07 12.16
C ALA A 255 -10.92 -7.36 11.83
N ARG A 256 -11.86 -7.41 12.77
CA ARG A 256 -13.20 -6.82 12.63
C ARG A 256 -13.63 -6.10 13.92
N PRO A 257 -14.41 -5.01 13.80
CA PRO A 257 -15.16 -4.49 14.94
C PRO A 257 -16.10 -5.58 15.50
N SER A 258 -16.11 -5.77 16.81
CA SER A 258 -17.03 -6.68 17.50
C SER A 258 -18.30 -5.96 17.96
N VAL A 259 -19.30 -6.72 18.38
CA VAL A 259 -20.53 -6.18 18.99
C VAL A 259 -20.31 -5.62 20.40
N ARG A 260 -19.19 -5.94 21.04
CA ARG A 260 -18.84 -5.50 22.40
C ARG A 260 -17.82 -4.36 22.42
N GLU A 261 -17.72 -3.64 21.29
CA GLU A 261 -16.74 -2.56 21.11
C GLU A 261 -15.27 -3.03 21.25
N GLY A 262 -15.01 -4.31 20.98
CA GLY A 262 -13.68 -4.90 20.86
C GLY A 262 -13.25 -5.09 19.41
N ILE A 263 -12.02 -5.54 19.19
CA ILE A 263 -11.53 -5.94 17.87
C ILE A 263 -11.42 -7.47 17.83
N ALA A 264 -12.35 -8.12 17.15
CA ALA A 264 -12.28 -9.56 16.90
C ALA A 264 -11.17 -9.85 15.88
N LEU A 265 -10.10 -10.48 16.34
CA LEU A 265 -8.96 -10.93 15.55
C LEU A 265 -9.03 -12.44 15.37
N ALA A 266 -8.98 -12.90 14.12
CA ALA A 266 -8.84 -14.31 13.78
C ALA A 266 -7.52 -14.50 13.04
N ILE A 267 -6.70 -15.47 13.48
CA ILE A 267 -5.45 -15.89 12.85
C ILE A 267 -5.62 -17.34 12.43
N ALA A 268 -5.27 -17.67 11.19
CA ALA A 268 -5.34 -19.02 10.66
C ALA A 268 -4.03 -19.38 9.96
N VAL A 269 -3.53 -20.58 10.24
CA VAL A 269 -2.35 -21.18 9.60
C VAL A 269 -2.85 -22.32 8.73
N ALA A 270 -2.59 -22.25 7.43
CA ALA A 270 -2.96 -23.28 6.46
C ALA A 270 -1.81 -24.26 6.24
N GLY A 271 -2.12 -25.54 6.16
CA GLY A 271 -1.15 -26.64 6.03
C GLY A 271 -1.87 -27.99 6.06
N ASP A 272 -1.12 -29.08 6.06
CA ASP A 272 -1.70 -30.40 6.32
C ASP A 272 -1.63 -30.69 7.82
N PHE A 273 -2.80 -30.65 8.47
CA PHE A 273 -2.98 -30.91 9.90
C PHE A 273 -3.92 -32.09 10.14
N SER A 274 -4.14 -32.94 9.13
CA SER A 274 -5.06 -34.07 9.21
C SER A 274 -4.74 -35.05 10.35
N ALA A 275 -3.45 -35.26 10.64
CA ALA A 275 -2.98 -36.14 11.72
C ALA A 275 -2.66 -35.41 13.04
N SER A 276 -2.50 -34.09 13.02
CA SER A 276 -1.93 -33.32 14.14
C SER A 276 -2.78 -32.12 14.58
N GLY A 277 -4.00 -31.96 14.06
CA GLY A 277 -4.82 -30.76 14.24
C GLY A 277 -5.02 -30.32 15.70
N ALA A 278 -5.33 -31.24 16.60
CA ALA A 278 -5.51 -30.94 18.03
C ALA A 278 -4.22 -30.38 18.65
N ALA A 279 -3.12 -31.14 18.55
CA ALA A 279 -1.81 -30.71 19.06
C ALA A 279 -1.34 -29.39 18.40
N ALA A 280 -1.52 -29.24 17.09
CA ALA A 280 -1.17 -28.02 16.37
C ALA A 280 -2.01 -26.80 16.83
N SER A 281 -3.26 -27.00 17.23
CA SER A 281 -4.09 -25.92 17.79
C SER A 281 -3.67 -25.50 19.19
N GLU A 282 -3.24 -26.44 20.04
CA GLU A 282 -2.66 -26.16 21.36
C GLU A 282 -1.30 -25.44 21.23
N GLU A 283 -0.49 -25.86 20.26
CA GLU A 283 0.78 -25.19 19.94
C GLU A 283 0.56 -23.76 19.43
N LEU A 284 -0.43 -23.54 18.57
CA LEU A 284 -0.80 -22.20 18.13
C LEU A 284 -1.30 -21.31 19.28
N LEU A 285 -2.08 -21.87 20.21
CA LEU A 285 -2.54 -21.16 21.41
C LEU A 285 -1.36 -20.79 22.32
N SER A 286 -0.44 -21.73 22.53
CA SER A 286 0.77 -21.50 23.32
C SER A 286 1.66 -20.43 22.67
N ALA A 287 1.80 -20.46 21.35
CA ALA A 287 2.50 -19.43 20.58
C ALA A 287 1.84 -18.05 20.71
N TRP A 288 0.50 -17.98 20.77
CA TRP A 288 -0.22 -16.75 21.07
C TRP A 288 0.12 -16.24 22.47
N ASP A 289 0.10 -17.10 23.48
CA ASP A 289 0.41 -16.71 24.86
C ASP A 289 1.86 -16.21 25.02
N GLU A 290 2.82 -16.86 24.35
CA GLU A 290 4.21 -16.41 24.29
C GLU A 290 4.33 -15.03 23.63
N LEU A 291 3.66 -14.82 22.48
CA LEU A 291 3.63 -13.54 21.79
C LEU A 291 3.01 -12.45 22.68
N ALA A 292 1.89 -12.75 23.31
CA ALA A 292 1.12 -11.83 24.14
C ALA A 292 1.93 -11.37 25.37
N ARG A 293 2.65 -12.28 26.03
CA ARG A 293 3.52 -11.98 27.18
C ARG A 293 4.88 -11.42 26.80
N GLY A 294 5.20 -11.36 25.50
CA GLY A 294 6.42 -10.72 25.00
C GLY A 294 6.35 -9.20 25.14
N SER A 295 7.51 -8.53 25.04
CA SER A 295 7.58 -7.06 25.07
C SER A 295 6.71 -6.40 23.98
N PHE A 296 6.68 -7.00 22.80
CA PHE A 296 5.84 -6.55 21.70
C PHE A 296 4.35 -6.81 21.97
N GLY A 297 3.99 -7.95 22.56
CA GLY A 297 2.62 -8.26 22.97
C GLY A 297 2.09 -7.28 24.02
N HIS A 298 2.89 -7.01 25.06
CA HIS A 298 2.57 -6.01 26.07
C HIS A 298 2.45 -4.60 25.49
N LEU A 299 3.35 -4.22 24.57
CA LEU A 299 3.27 -2.93 23.88
C LEU A 299 1.92 -2.79 23.17
N LEU A 300 1.49 -3.82 22.46
CA LEU A 300 0.22 -3.85 21.71
C LEU A 300 -1.01 -4.20 22.57
N GLY A 301 -0.84 -4.49 23.86
CA GLY A 301 -1.93 -4.90 24.76
C GLY A 301 -2.56 -6.25 24.41
N LEU A 302 -1.78 -7.19 23.85
CA LEU A 302 -2.25 -8.53 23.48
C LEU A 302 -2.39 -9.47 24.69
N ASP A 303 -1.73 -9.13 25.80
CA ASP A 303 -1.75 -9.85 27.09
C ASP A 303 -3.02 -9.66 27.91
N ALA A 304 -3.82 -8.65 27.58
CA ALA A 304 -5.09 -8.36 28.24
C ALA A 304 -6.26 -8.35 27.23
N PRO A 305 -6.55 -9.49 26.58
CA PRO A 305 -7.68 -9.57 25.67
C PRO A 305 -9.01 -9.45 26.43
N VAL A 306 -10.07 -9.04 25.73
CA VAL A 306 -11.42 -8.91 26.28
C VAL A 306 -12.00 -10.27 26.64
N GLU A 307 -11.72 -11.28 25.80
CA GLU A 307 -12.03 -12.69 26.05
C GLU A 307 -10.77 -13.54 25.85
N PRO A 308 -10.63 -14.67 26.57
CA PRO A 308 -9.52 -15.59 26.34
C PRO A 308 -9.46 -16.07 24.88
N PRO A 309 -8.25 -16.27 24.32
CA PRO A 309 -8.09 -16.78 22.97
C PRO A 309 -8.68 -18.20 22.84
N LEU A 310 -9.41 -18.44 21.75
CA LEU A 310 -10.02 -19.72 21.42
C LEU A 310 -9.30 -20.35 20.22
N ALA A 311 -8.71 -21.53 20.42
CA ALA A 311 -8.10 -22.30 19.36
C ALA A 311 -9.11 -23.28 18.73
N THR A 312 -9.02 -23.44 17.41
CA THR A 312 -9.81 -24.39 16.62
C THR A 312 -8.92 -25.06 15.58
N HIS A 313 -9.31 -26.25 15.12
CA HIS A 313 -8.60 -26.96 14.07
C HIS A 313 -9.55 -27.57 13.04
N ALA A 314 -9.00 -27.78 11.84
CA ALA A 314 -9.56 -28.53 10.73
C ALA A 314 -8.40 -29.28 10.04
N PRO A 315 -8.68 -30.26 9.17
CA PRO A 315 -7.62 -31.00 8.48
C PRO A 315 -6.66 -30.12 7.66
N ASP A 316 -7.13 -28.98 7.16
CA ASP A 316 -6.40 -28.07 6.27
C ASP A 316 -5.90 -26.78 6.94
N ALA A 317 -6.26 -26.54 8.21
CA ALA A 317 -5.86 -25.35 8.94
C ALA A 317 -6.08 -25.45 10.44
N VAL A 318 -5.21 -24.78 11.21
CA VAL A 318 -5.44 -24.44 12.62
C VAL A 318 -5.63 -22.94 12.77
N ALA A 319 -6.43 -22.51 13.75
CA ALA A 319 -6.76 -21.11 13.93
C ALA A 319 -6.91 -20.72 15.40
N VAL A 320 -6.62 -19.46 15.71
CA VAL A 320 -6.90 -18.81 17.00
C VAL A 320 -7.78 -17.59 16.76
N ALA A 321 -8.82 -17.44 17.56
CA ALA A 321 -9.68 -16.27 17.60
C ALA A 321 -9.54 -15.59 18.97
N VAL A 322 -9.45 -14.26 18.99
CA VAL A 322 -9.28 -13.47 20.21
C VAL A 322 -9.93 -12.11 20.03
N GLU A 323 -10.47 -11.55 21.12
CA GLU A 323 -11.04 -10.20 21.11
C GLU A 323 -10.09 -9.22 21.82
N LEU A 324 -9.62 -8.20 21.09
CA LEU A 324 -8.63 -7.25 21.57
C LEU A 324 -9.28 -5.95 22.05
N ASN A 325 -8.67 -5.33 23.06
CA ASN A 325 -9.04 -4.00 23.51
C ASN A 325 -8.56 -2.94 22.48
N PRO A 326 -9.47 -2.20 21.82
CA PRO A 326 -9.09 -1.27 20.75
C PRO A 326 -8.20 -0.13 21.25
N ARG A 327 -8.41 0.36 22.48
CA ARG A 327 -7.65 1.47 23.05
C ARG A 327 -6.25 1.03 23.47
N ALA A 328 -6.09 -0.18 24.00
CA ALA A 328 -4.77 -0.73 24.30
C ALA A 328 -3.97 -0.92 23.00
N LEU A 329 -4.58 -1.56 21.99
CA LEU A 329 -3.96 -1.76 20.68
C LEU A 329 -3.56 -0.44 20.02
N ALA A 330 -4.46 0.54 19.99
CA ALA A 330 -4.18 1.85 19.39
C ALA A 330 -3.04 2.60 20.09
N ARG A 331 -2.96 2.56 21.42
CA ARG A 331 -1.83 3.15 22.15
C ARG A 331 -0.52 2.45 21.79
N GLY A 332 -0.53 1.12 21.73
CA GLY A 332 0.63 0.34 21.34
C GLY A 332 1.10 0.64 19.92
N LEU A 333 0.18 0.70 18.97
CA LEU A 333 0.47 1.06 17.59
C LEU A 333 1.00 2.50 17.47
N ALA A 334 0.39 3.45 18.17
CA ALA A 334 0.86 4.83 18.21
C ALA A 334 2.29 4.92 18.79
N ALA A 335 2.58 4.17 19.86
CA ALA A 335 3.92 4.12 20.43
C ALA A 335 4.94 3.45 19.49
N ALA A 336 4.56 2.36 18.81
CA ALA A 336 5.43 1.66 17.86
C ALA A 336 5.73 2.48 16.59
N THR A 337 4.84 3.41 16.22
CA THR A 337 4.94 4.17 14.97
C THR A 337 5.32 5.63 15.19
N GLY A 338 5.19 6.19 16.39
CA GLY A 338 5.40 7.61 16.69
C GLY A 338 6.75 8.16 16.22
N ASP A 339 7.84 7.41 16.44
CA ASP A 339 9.19 7.83 16.03
C ASP A 339 9.42 7.73 14.51
N ARG A 340 8.65 6.90 13.80
CA ARG A 340 8.76 6.67 12.35
C ARG A 340 7.74 7.44 11.50
N LEU A 341 6.60 7.82 12.08
CA LEU A 341 5.53 8.55 11.42
C LEU A 341 5.99 9.95 10.98
N GLU A 342 6.82 10.62 11.79
CA GLU A 342 7.37 11.92 11.39
C GLU A 342 8.30 11.83 10.18
N GLU A 343 9.01 10.71 10.02
CA GLU A 343 9.90 10.46 8.88
C GLU A 343 9.11 10.06 7.62
N MET A 344 8.08 9.22 7.76
CA MET A 344 7.22 8.79 6.64
C MET A 344 6.26 9.87 6.11
N LEU A 345 5.92 10.87 6.93
CA LEU A 345 5.00 11.97 6.58
C LEU A 345 5.71 13.25 6.09
N ARG A 346 7.04 13.25 5.99
CA ARG A 346 7.84 14.29 5.33
C ARG A 346 7.91 14.03 3.82
#